data_AF-A0A658KBM5-F1
#
_entry.id   AF-A0A658KBM5-F1
#
_cell.length_a   1.000
_cell.length_b   1.000
_cell.length_c   1.000
_cell.angle_alpha   90.00
_cell.angle_beta   90.00
_cell.angle_gamma   90.00
#
_symmetry.space_group_name_H-M   'P 1'
#
loop_
_entity.id
_entity.type
_entity.pdbx_description
1 polymer ?
#
loop_
_entity_poly.entity_id
_entity_poly.type
_entity_poly.pdbx_seq_one_letter_code
_entity_poly.pdbx_strand_id
1 'polypeptide(L)' 'LSMTFRKPSLQRFTHKDYINSGRYDRAEAIASPILTLKAWQRDMQEAHAAGDWDRFMEIAVAHRQNII' A
#
# COMPACT_ATOMS: atom_id res chain seq x y z
N LEU A 1 -20.14 14.37 17.70
CA LEU A 1 -18.88 15.06 17.33
C LEU A 1 -17.76 14.02 17.28
N SER A 2 -16.96 14.00 16.22
CA SER A 2 -15.73 13.19 16.14
C SER A 2 -14.53 14.13 16.25
N MET A 3 -13.62 13.88 17.19
CA MET A 3 -12.38 14.65 17.36
C MET A 3 -11.17 13.72 17.33
N THR A 4 -10.19 14.05 16.49
CA THR A 4 -8.90 13.35 16.40
C THR A 4 -7.78 14.30 16.82
N PHE A 5 -7.16 14.04 17.97
CA PHE A 5 -5.97 14.78 18.42
C PHE A 5 -4.70 14.00 18.05
N ARG A 6 -3.91 14.53 17.10
CA ARG A 6 -2.63 13.94 16.73
C ARG A 6 -1.51 14.51 17.60
N LYS A 7 -0.77 13.64 18.28
CA LYS A 7 0.39 14.05 19.09
C LYS A 7 1.50 14.63 18.19
N PRO A 8 2.20 15.69 18.62
CA PRO A 8 3.34 16.24 17.89
C PRO A 8 4.49 15.22 17.83
N SER A 9 5.19 15.18 16.71
CA SER A 9 6.44 14.41 16.61
C SER A 9 7.50 15.09 17.48
N LEU A 10 7.90 14.44 18.58
CA LEU A 10 9.00 14.88 19.43
C LEU A 10 10.37 14.48 18.88
N GLN A 11 10.39 13.60 17.89
CA GLN A 11 11.61 13.12 17.24
C GLN A 11 12.05 14.11 16.16
N ARG A 12 13.18 14.77 16.41
CA ARG A 12 13.93 15.52 15.39
C ARG A 12 14.83 14.51 14.66
N PHE A 13 14.33 13.92 13.59
CA PHE A 13 15.16 13.08 12.73
C PHE A 13 16.10 13.98 11.91
N THR A 14 17.40 13.76 12.04
CA THR A 14 18.39 14.34 11.14
C THR A 14 18.37 13.58 9.81
N HIS A 15 18.88 14.17 8.74
CA HIS A 15 18.98 13.50 7.45
C HIS A 15 19.73 12.15 7.54
N LYS A 16 20.76 12.05 8.39
CA LYS A 16 21.48 10.80 8.66
C LYS A 16 20.61 9.73 9.30
N ASP A 17 19.65 10.11 10.16
CA ASP A 17 18.71 9.16 10.76
C ASP A 17 17.74 8.57 9.72
N TYR A 18 17.39 9.34 8.67
CA TYR A 18 16.62 8.81 7.54
C TYR A 18 17.41 7.79 6.71
N ILE A 19 18.72 8.00 6.54
CA ILE A 19 19.64 7.06 5.86
C ILE A 19 19.79 5.77 6.68
N ASN A 20 20.08 5.90 7.98
CA ASN A 20 20.35 4.75 8.84
C ASN A 20 19.10 3.92 9.19
N SER A 21 17.89 4.47 9.02
CA SER A 21 16.63 3.78 9.33
C SER A 21 16.04 2.99 8.16
N GLY A 22 16.74 2.87 7.03
CA GLY A 22 16.27 2.13 5.86
C GLY A 22 15.03 2.75 5.20
N ARG A 23 14.71 4.02 5.50
CA ARG A 23 13.55 4.70 4.91
C ARG A 23 13.75 4.98 3.42
N TYR A 24 15.01 5.09 2.98
CA TYR A 24 15.36 5.23 1.56
C TYR A 24 15.33 3.90 0.79
N ASP A 25 15.38 2.75 1.46
CA ASP A 25 15.26 1.43 0.80
C ASP A 25 13.91 1.29 0.09
N ARG A 26 12.88 1.98 0.61
CA ARG A 26 11.55 2.08 -0.03
C ARG A 26 11.49 3.12 -1.14
N ALA A 27 12.44 4.06 -1.21
CA ALA A 27 12.50 5.07 -2.26
C ALA A 27 13.01 4.48 -3.58
N GLU A 28 13.86 3.44 -3.54
CA GLU A 28 14.28 2.70 -4.74
C GLU A 28 13.11 2.00 -5.45
N ALA A 29 12.04 1.67 -4.72
CA ALA A 29 10.84 1.04 -5.29
C ALA A 29 10.09 1.91 -6.32
N ILE A 30 10.42 3.21 -6.43
CA ILE A 30 9.82 4.14 -7.40
C ILE A 30 10.42 3.96 -8.82
N ALA A 31 11.64 3.41 -8.93
CA ALA A 31 12.37 3.37 -10.19
C ALA A 31 12.03 2.19 -11.11
N SER A 32 11.29 1.20 -10.62
CA SER A 32 10.94 0.03 -11.44
C SER A 32 9.49 0.14 -11.93
N PRO A 33 9.23 0.20 -13.24
CA PRO A 33 7.91 -0.14 -13.74
C PRO A 33 7.65 -1.59 -13.36
N ILE A 34 6.81 -1.81 -12.35
CA ILE A 34 6.36 -3.14 -11.97
C ILE A 34 5.44 -3.61 -13.11
N LEU A 35 6.05 -4.21 -14.13
CA LEU A 35 5.37 -4.81 -15.29
C LEU A 35 4.70 -6.15 -14.92
N THR A 36 4.99 -6.68 -13.73
CA THR A 36 4.48 -7.95 -13.24
C THR A 36 3.44 -7.74 -12.15
N LEU A 37 2.23 -8.21 -12.41
CA LEU A 37 1.18 -8.27 -11.41
C LEU A 37 1.63 -9.16 -10.25
N LYS A 38 1.43 -8.67 -9.02
CA LYS A 38 1.56 -9.47 -7.80
C LYS A 38 0.52 -10.59 -7.83
N ALA A 39 0.76 -11.69 -7.11
CA ALA A 39 -0.14 -12.85 -7.08
C ALA A 39 -1.60 -12.44 -6.80
N TRP A 40 -1.84 -11.64 -5.75
CA TRP A 40 -3.18 -11.17 -5.40
C TRP A 40 -3.85 -10.29 -6.47
N GLN A 41 -3.06 -9.59 -7.30
CA GLN A 41 -3.59 -8.79 -8.41
C GLN A 41 -4.08 -9.70 -9.55
N ARG A 42 -3.40 -10.84 -9.75
CA ARG A 42 -3.85 -11.87 -10.71
C ARG A 42 -5.12 -12.54 -10.23
N ASP A 43 -5.18 -12.90 -8.95
CA ASP A 43 -6.38 -13.51 -8.35
C ASP A 43 -7.60 -12.57 -8.46
N MET A 44 -7.38 -11.26 -8.28
CA MET A 44 -8.40 -10.23 -8.47
C MET A 44 -8.84 -10.09 -9.93
N GLN A 45 -7.89 -10.19 -10.88
CA GLN A 45 -8.18 -10.19 -12.32
C GLN A 45 -9.00 -11.43 -12.73
N GLU A 46 -8.67 -12.61 -12.20
CA GLU A 46 -9.41 -13.85 -12.44
C GLU A 46 -10.83 -13.78 -11.89
N ALA A 47 -11.02 -13.27 -10.66
CA ALA A 47 -12.34 -13.06 -10.07
C ALA A 47 -13.18 -12.07 -10.90
N HIS A 48 -12.57 -10.99 -11.37
CA HIS A 48 -13.23 -10.03 -12.26
C HIS A 48 -13.62 -10.67 -13.60
N ALA A 49 -12.75 -11.48 -14.21
CA ALA A 49 -13.02 -12.17 -15.47
C ALA A 49 -14.13 -13.24 -15.33
N ALA A 50 -14.24 -13.86 -14.16
CA ALA A 50 -15.29 -14.81 -13.83
C ALA A 50 -16.63 -14.16 -13.41
N GLY A 51 -16.66 -12.84 -13.18
CA GLY A 51 -17.83 -12.14 -12.65
C GLY A 51 -18.10 -12.42 -11.17
N ASP A 52 -17.12 -12.95 -10.44
CA ASP A 52 -17.20 -13.26 -9.01
C ASP A 52 -16.88 -11.99 -8.19
N TRP A 53 -17.90 -11.14 -8.03
CA TRP A 53 -17.77 -9.84 -7.37
C TRP A 53 -17.52 -9.95 -5.87
N ASP A 54 -18.02 -11.00 -5.21
CA ASP A 54 -17.80 -11.23 -3.78
C ASP A 54 -16.30 -11.49 -3.54
N ARG A 55 -15.72 -12.43 -4.28
CA ARG A 55 -14.28 -12.71 -4.18
C ARG A 55 -13.42 -11.53 -4.58
N PHE A 56 -13.81 -10.78 -5.61
CA PHE A 56 -13.13 -9.56 -6.01
C PHE A 56 -13.09 -8.53 -4.86
N MET A 57 -14.22 -8.29 -4.19
CA MET A 57 -14.32 -7.31 -3.11
C MET A 57 -13.57 -7.76 -1.84
N GLU A 58 -13.60 -9.05 -1.50
CA GLU A 58 -12.80 -9.60 -0.40
C GLU A 58 -11.30 -9.33 -0.60
N ILE A 59 -10.78 -9.63 -1.80
CA ILE A 59 -9.37 -9.40 -2.15
C ILE A 59 -9.06 -7.90 -2.13
N ALA A 60 -9.95 -7.08 -2.69
CA ALA A 60 -9.76 -5.64 -2.77
C ALA A 60 -9.69 -4.98 -1.38
N VAL A 61 -10.57 -5.37 -0.45
CA VAL A 61 -10.56 -4.90 0.95
C VAL A 61 -9.32 -5.38 1.69
N ALA A 62 -8.97 -6.67 1.56
CA ALA A 62 -7.79 -7.25 2.21
C ALA A 62 -6.50 -6.53 1.82
N HIS A 63 -6.39 -6.12 0.54
CA HIS A 63 -5.24 -5.40 0.02
C HIS A 63 -5.41 -3.87 0.01
N ARG A 64 -6.42 -3.34 0.71
CA ARG A 64 -6.70 -1.89 0.87
C ARG A 64 -6.67 -1.14 -0.47
N GLN A 65 -7.25 -1.74 -1.51
CA GLN A 65 -7.41 -1.08 -2.78
C GLN A 65 -8.36 0.11 -2.62
N ASN A 66 -8.13 1.15 -3.41
CA ASN A 66 -9.03 2.28 -3.46
C ASN A 66 -10.20 1.93 -4.39
N ILE A 67 -11.34 1.58 -3.80
CA ILE A 67 -12.56 1.14 -4.51
C ILE A 67 -13.56 2.31 -4.45
N ILE A 68 -14.22 2.63 -5.57
CA ILE A 68 -15.23 3.71 -5.69
C ILE A 68 -16.63 3.10 -5.68
#